data_AF-A0A1Y0MEV8-F1
#
_entry.id   AF-A0A1Y0MEV8-F1
#
_cell.length_a   1.000
_cell.length_b   1.000
_cell.length_c   1.000
_cell.angle_alpha   90.00
_cell.angle_beta   90.00
_cell.angle_gamma   90.00
#
_symmetry.space_group_name_H-M   'P 1'
#
loop_
_entity.id
_entity.type
_entity.pdbx_description
1 polymer ?
#
loop_
_entity_poly.entity_id
_entity_poly.type
_entity_poly.pdbx_seq_one_letter_code
_entity_poly.pdbx_strand_id
1 'polypeptide(L)'
;MKFSTILLLLIFSIPIFGQETKSPKNLKKAVSYLNVHASDSIKSQIKRSGNDTIKKISYPWGGEYKTIFNWTDRDNYGSRIVKYLDNKGVSQHQTEVILIAFKEYLNNGEFNEQKIIEPFKKLEFKWNEENKVRHTTDSLRGHYIPKDLDDAINSLNKIYSDSLKVKITKLTEKEYINGNYRFGIGLWMRNNWQLWGGSRLSKFFRDNKIGHPESMSVVILESFYRSLKNEDIRFEEQVKEYVEWEEKAKADELEREKKELEEKRETFAEFNIGDVLEFNYNYEFTSQSQEDKWMDDTCIVKGILIEKDAENLKINVKVLESCDRKGIVIYNNDNIRILNEKTKKWTRPEKRIVKYLKKGKSAWFEIDDWDLE
;
A
#
# COMPACT_ATOMS: atom_id res chain seq x y z
N MET A 1 16.01 64.59 28.83
CA MET A 1 15.19 64.11 27.69
C MET A 1 15.62 62.70 27.35
N LYS A 2 14.81 61.70 27.70
CA LYS A 2 15.01 60.29 27.35
C LYS A 2 13.72 59.84 26.66
N PHE A 3 13.80 59.49 25.37
CA PHE A 3 12.77 58.68 24.72
C PHE A 3 13.43 57.38 24.32
N SER A 4 13.04 56.31 25.02
CA SER A 4 13.40 54.93 24.73
C SER A 4 12.22 54.34 23.96
N THR A 5 12.44 54.03 22.69
CA THR A 5 11.45 53.38 21.82
C THR A 5 11.53 51.88 22.05
N ILE A 6 10.56 51.31 22.77
CA ILE A 6 10.41 49.88 22.94
C ILE A 6 9.67 49.33 21.71
N LEU A 7 10.39 48.60 20.86
CA LEU A 7 9.81 47.85 19.74
C LEU A 7 9.26 46.53 20.27
N LEU A 8 7.93 46.45 20.41
CA LEU A 8 7.21 45.26 20.85
C LEU A 8 7.05 44.30 19.65
N LEU A 9 7.94 43.32 19.52
CA LEU A 9 7.83 42.22 18.55
C LEU A 9 6.80 41.20 19.06
N LEU A 10 5.57 41.28 18.55
CA LEU A 10 4.54 40.25 18.69
C LEU A 10 4.95 39.02 17.86
N ILE A 11 5.53 38.03 18.52
CA ILE A 11 5.79 36.71 17.93
C ILE A 11 4.45 35.98 17.85
N PHE A 12 3.86 35.93 16.67
CA PHE A 12 2.81 34.96 16.37
C PHE A 12 3.44 33.57 16.41
N SER A 13 3.15 32.82 17.47
CA SER A 13 3.42 31.39 17.53
C SER A 13 2.55 30.69 16.48
N ILE A 14 3.11 30.40 15.32
CA ILE A 14 2.52 29.46 14.37
C ILE A 14 2.71 28.07 14.98
N PRO A 15 1.64 27.34 15.34
CA PRO A 15 1.79 25.94 15.75
C PRO A 15 2.27 25.14 14.53
N ILE A 16 3.54 24.75 14.55
CA ILE A 16 4.08 23.73 13.65
C ILE A 16 3.33 22.44 13.97
N PHE A 17 2.37 22.09 13.11
CA PHE A 17 1.61 20.85 13.19
C PHE A 17 2.54 19.66 12.85
N GLY A 18 3.31 19.21 13.84
CA GLY A 18 3.84 17.85 13.82
C GLY A 18 2.68 16.87 14.01
N GLN A 19 2.03 16.43 12.92
CA GLN A 19 0.97 15.43 12.99
C GLN A 19 1.56 14.03 13.22
N GLU A 20 1.89 13.70 14.48
CA GLU A 20 1.85 12.31 14.92
C GLU A 20 0.38 11.84 14.85
N THR A 21 -0.02 11.24 13.73
CA THR A 21 -1.39 10.73 13.56
C THR A 21 -1.58 9.42 14.33
N LYS A 22 -1.71 9.53 15.66
CA LYS A 22 -2.20 8.40 16.47
C LYS A 22 -3.55 7.97 15.93
N SER A 23 -3.61 6.76 15.38
CA SER A 23 -4.84 6.17 14.84
C SER A 23 -5.98 6.30 15.87
N PRO A 24 -7.18 6.75 15.46
CA PRO A 24 -8.31 6.93 16.35
C PRO A 24 -8.64 5.65 17.13
N LYS A 25 -9.22 5.78 18.33
CA LYS A 25 -9.59 4.60 19.13
C LYS A 25 -10.99 4.05 18.86
N ASN A 26 -11.85 4.84 18.20
CA ASN A 26 -13.24 4.51 17.87
C ASN A 26 -13.80 5.51 16.85
N LEU A 27 -15.02 5.27 16.36
CA LEU A 27 -15.65 6.13 15.34
C LEU A 27 -15.82 7.57 15.80
N LYS A 28 -16.18 7.82 17.07
CA LYS A 28 -16.32 9.18 17.59
C LYS A 28 -15.02 9.96 17.45
N LYS A 29 -13.88 9.35 17.82
CA LYS A 29 -12.56 10.00 17.67
C LYS A 29 -12.12 10.12 16.22
N ALA A 30 -12.46 9.16 15.36
CA ALA A 30 -12.19 9.26 13.92
C ALA A 30 -12.94 10.44 13.32
N VAL A 31 -14.26 10.54 13.56
CA VAL A 31 -15.10 11.65 13.09
C VAL A 31 -14.63 13.00 13.62
N SER A 32 -14.29 13.11 14.91
CA SER A 32 -13.75 14.36 15.45
C SER A 32 -12.44 14.78 14.77
N TYR A 33 -11.54 13.82 14.52
CA TYR A 33 -10.29 14.08 13.79
C TYR A 33 -10.57 14.56 12.36
N LEU A 34 -11.41 13.83 11.63
CA LEU A 34 -11.76 14.16 10.24
C LEU A 34 -12.44 15.53 10.15
N ASN A 35 -13.28 15.90 11.11
CA ASN A 35 -13.92 17.20 11.13
C ASN A 35 -12.92 18.36 11.21
N VAL A 36 -11.85 18.19 11.99
CA VAL A 36 -10.80 19.21 12.16
C VAL A 36 -9.82 19.21 10.99
N HIS A 37 -9.42 18.04 10.49
CA HIS A 37 -8.27 17.91 9.58
C HIS A 37 -8.62 17.63 8.12
N ALA A 38 -9.85 17.22 7.78
CA ALA A 38 -10.25 17.09 6.38
C ALA A 38 -10.53 18.48 5.78
N SER A 39 -10.02 18.72 4.57
CA SER A 39 -10.31 19.96 3.83
C SER A 39 -11.80 20.06 3.47
N ASP A 40 -12.26 21.29 3.23
CA ASP A 40 -13.67 21.52 2.86
C ASP A 40 -14.05 20.85 1.54
N SER A 41 -13.09 20.69 0.62
CA SER A 41 -13.26 19.91 -0.61
C SER A 41 -13.58 18.44 -0.29
N ILE A 42 -12.78 17.79 0.57
CA ILE A 42 -13.02 16.39 0.99
C ILE A 42 -14.36 16.26 1.72
N LYS A 43 -14.67 17.17 2.65
CA LYS A 43 -15.97 17.20 3.34
C LYS A 43 -17.13 17.29 2.35
N SER A 44 -17.01 18.15 1.33
CA SER A 44 -18.03 18.34 0.28
C SER A 44 -18.18 17.13 -0.64
N GLN A 45 -17.09 16.41 -0.93
CA GLN A 45 -17.15 15.14 -1.67
C GLN A 45 -17.89 14.09 -0.85
N ILE A 46 -17.52 13.91 0.42
CA ILE A 46 -18.12 12.94 1.34
C ILE A 46 -19.63 13.17 1.51
N LYS A 47 -20.06 14.43 1.67
CA LYS A 47 -21.49 14.79 1.76
C LYS A 47 -22.28 14.34 0.53
N ARG A 48 -21.72 14.52 -0.66
CA ARG A 48 -22.41 14.29 -1.95
C ARG A 48 -22.38 12.84 -2.41
N SER A 49 -21.39 12.04 -2.00
CA SER A 49 -21.26 10.66 -2.46
C SER A 49 -22.34 9.72 -1.91
N GLY A 50 -22.80 8.77 -2.73
CA GLY A 50 -23.64 7.65 -2.28
C GLY A 50 -22.88 6.72 -1.35
N ASN A 51 -23.57 6.03 -0.43
CA ASN A 51 -22.91 5.15 0.55
C ASN A 51 -22.22 3.94 -0.12
N ASP A 52 -22.71 3.52 -1.28
CA ASP A 52 -22.16 2.46 -2.13
C ASP A 52 -20.86 2.86 -2.85
N THR A 53 -20.67 4.16 -3.07
CA THR A 53 -19.54 4.72 -3.82
C THR A 53 -18.57 5.51 -2.96
N ILE A 54 -18.91 5.77 -1.70
CA ILE A 54 -18.17 6.67 -0.80
C ILE A 54 -16.70 6.25 -0.63
N LYS A 55 -16.41 4.94 -0.66
CA LYS A 55 -15.04 4.42 -0.54
C LYS A 55 -14.09 4.94 -1.60
N LYS A 56 -14.61 5.29 -2.80
CA LYS A 56 -13.83 5.81 -3.92
C LYS A 56 -13.17 7.16 -3.63
N ILE A 57 -13.59 7.86 -2.58
CA ILE A 57 -12.93 9.08 -2.11
C ILE A 57 -11.58 8.78 -1.47
N SER A 58 -11.42 7.59 -0.88
CA SER A 58 -10.20 7.18 -0.18
C SER A 58 -9.24 6.46 -1.12
N TYR A 59 -7.94 6.67 -0.89
CA TYR A 59 -6.92 5.77 -1.42
C TYR A 59 -7.10 4.36 -0.81
N PRO A 60 -6.78 3.27 -1.53
CA PRO A 60 -6.40 3.17 -2.95
C PRO A 60 -7.60 3.00 -3.90
N TRP A 61 -8.83 3.24 -3.44
CA TRP A 61 -10.06 2.87 -4.14
C TRP A 61 -10.51 3.84 -5.24
N GLY A 62 -9.60 4.68 -5.73
CA GLY A 62 -9.82 5.68 -6.79
C GLY A 62 -9.62 7.13 -6.36
N GLY A 63 -9.44 7.41 -5.07
CA GLY A 63 -9.19 8.75 -4.55
C GLY A 63 -7.81 8.90 -3.91
N GLU A 64 -7.35 10.14 -3.74
CA GLU A 64 -6.03 10.46 -3.16
C GLU A 64 -6.07 10.65 -1.63
N TYR A 65 -7.26 10.55 -1.00
CA TYR A 65 -7.38 10.78 0.43
C TYR A 65 -6.82 9.61 1.24
N LYS A 66 -5.58 9.76 1.74
CA LYS A 66 -4.82 8.69 2.42
C LYS A 66 -5.09 8.58 3.93
N THR A 67 -5.75 9.54 4.57
CA THR A 67 -5.89 9.57 6.05
C THR A 67 -6.55 8.32 6.61
N ILE A 68 -7.69 7.90 6.05
CA ILE A 68 -8.42 6.73 6.55
C ILE A 68 -7.65 5.45 6.20
N PHE A 69 -7.10 5.37 4.98
CA PHE A 69 -6.20 4.29 4.59
C PHE A 69 -5.05 4.12 5.58
N ASN A 70 -4.35 5.19 5.96
CA ASN A 70 -3.25 5.12 6.92
C ASN A 70 -3.68 4.57 8.30
N TRP A 71 -4.97 4.65 8.65
CA TRP A 71 -5.51 4.06 9.88
C TRP A 71 -5.90 2.59 9.73
N THR A 72 -6.36 2.18 8.55
CA THR A 72 -7.00 0.87 8.28
C THR A 72 -6.20 -0.04 7.36
N ASP A 73 -5.06 0.43 6.84
CA ASP A 73 -4.21 -0.31 5.92
C ASP A 73 -3.68 -1.61 6.55
N ARG A 74 -3.31 -2.57 5.69
CA ARG A 74 -2.85 -3.91 6.07
C ARG A 74 -1.66 -3.89 7.00
N ASP A 75 -0.88 -2.81 6.99
CA ASP A 75 0.23 -2.70 7.89
C ASP A 75 -0.02 -1.79 9.09
N ASN A 76 -1.27 -1.42 9.30
CA ASN A 76 -1.76 -0.82 10.54
C ASN A 76 -2.93 -1.59 11.14
N TYR A 77 -3.03 -2.87 10.84
CA TYR A 77 -4.10 -3.75 11.29
C TYR A 77 -4.21 -3.90 12.82
N GLY A 78 -3.16 -3.55 13.56
CA GLY A 78 -3.15 -3.52 15.03
C GLY A 78 -3.59 -2.20 15.64
N SER A 79 -3.95 -1.23 14.79
CA SER A 79 -4.41 0.08 15.24
C SER A 79 -5.69 -0.02 16.05
N ARG A 80 -5.93 0.99 16.89
CA ARG A 80 -7.05 0.97 17.84
C ARG A 80 -8.40 0.99 17.10
N ILE A 81 -8.52 1.75 16.00
CA ILE A 81 -9.77 1.78 15.21
C ILE A 81 -10.01 0.46 14.49
N VAL A 82 -8.96 -0.19 13.99
CA VAL A 82 -9.09 -1.50 13.33
C VAL A 82 -9.58 -2.53 14.35
N LYS A 83 -8.92 -2.65 15.50
CA LYS A 83 -9.36 -3.55 16.59
C LYS A 83 -10.78 -3.24 17.06
N TYR A 84 -11.14 -1.96 17.14
CA TYR A 84 -12.47 -1.51 17.50
C TYR A 84 -13.54 -2.03 16.53
N LEU A 85 -13.31 -1.89 15.23
CA LEU A 85 -14.26 -2.31 14.19
C LEU A 85 -14.26 -3.84 14.01
N ASP A 86 -13.10 -4.50 14.10
CA ASP A 86 -12.98 -5.96 14.12
C ASP A 86 -13.84 -6.56 15.24
N ASN A 87 -13.75 -6.02 16.47
CA ASN A 87 -14.55 -6.45 17.62
C ASN A 87 -16.07 -6.20 17.44
N LYS A 88 -16.44 -5.30 16.53
CA LYS A 88 -17.85 -5.03 16.16
C LYS A 88 -18.33 -5.90 15.01
N GLY A 89 -17.46 -6.76 14.46
CA GLY A 89 -17.76 -7.62 13.31
C GLY A 89 -17.61 -6.93 11.95
N VAL A 90 -16.77 -5.89 11.88
CA VAL A 90 -16.44 -5.17 10.64
C VAL A 90 -14.92 -5.14 10.43
N SER A 91 -14.42 -6.05 9.63
CA SER A 91 -13.02 -6.26 9.27
C SER A 91 -12.68 -5.80 7.85
N GLN A 92 -13.55 -6.06 6.88
CA GLN A 92 -13.31 -5.79 5.45
C GLN A 92 -13.83 -4.41 5.02
N HIS A 93 -14.83 -3.86 5.71
CA HIS A 93 -15.54 -2.63 5.31
C HIS A 93 -15.28 -1.44 6.24
N GLN A 94 -14.10 -1.40 6.85
CA GLN A 94 -13.78 -0.40 7.87
C GLN A 94 -13.75 1.03 7.32
N THR A 95 -13.20 1.20 6.12
CA THR A 95 -13.11 2.51 5.44
C THR A 95 -14.51 3.05 5.13
N GLU A 96 -15.41 2.21 4.63
CA GLU A 96 -16.81 2.54 4.38
C GLU A 96 -17.51 3.00 5.66
N VAL A 97 -17.38 2.22 6.75
CA VAL A 97 -18.00 2.55 8.04
C VAL A 97 -17.51 3.89 8.59
N ILE A 98 -16.20 4.17 8.52
CA ILE A 98 -15.62 5.45 8.97
C ILE A 98 -16.13 6.61 8.12
N LEU A 99 -16.15 6.46 6.79
CA LEU A 99 -16.62 7.50 5.87
C LEU A 99 -18.11 7.79 6.04
N ILE A 100 -18.93 6.76 6.23
CA ILE A 100 -20.38 6.91 6.45
C ILE A 100 -20.64 7.60 7.80
N ALA A 101 -19.92 7.23 8.86
CA ALA A 101 -20.04 7.92 10.15
C ALA A 101 -19.67 9.41 10.04
N PHE A 102 -18.61 9.73 9.28
CA PHE A 102 -18.24 11.12 9.05
C PHE A 102 -19.27 11.86 8.19
N LYS A 103 -19.83 11.22 7.16
CA LYS A 103 -20.91 11.78 6.35
C LYS A 103 -22.15 12.10 7.19
N GLU A 104 -22.61 11.18 8.04
CA GLU A 104 -23.75 11.43 8.93
C GLU A 104 -23.48 12.62 9.86
N TYR A 105 -22.29 12.67 10.47
CA TYR A 105 -21.88 13.79 11.32
C TYR A 105 -21.87 15.12 10.58
N LEU A 106 -21.33 15.15 9.35
CA LEU A 106 -21.30 16.34 8.51
C LEU A 106 -22.71 16.87 8.17
N ASN A 107 -23.70 15.98 8.11
CA ASN A 107 -25.08 16.33 7.77
C ASN A 107 -25.91 16.70 9.00
N ASN A 108 -25.71 16.01 10.13
CA ASN A 108 -26.62 16.06 11.27
C ASN A 108 -25.97 16.58 12.57
N GLY A 109 -24.64 16.75 12.59
CA GLY A 109 -23.88 17.03 13.82
C GLY A 109 -23.66 15.80 14.72
N GLU A 110 -24.27 14.67 14.39
CA GLU A 110 -24.13 13.39 15.08
C GLU A 110 -24.29 12.21 14.11
N PHE A 111 -23.97 11.00 14.56
CA PHE A 111 -24.14 9.76 13.78
C PHE A 111 -24.62 8.63 14.70
N ASN A 112 -25.37 7.68 14.14
CA ASN A 112 -25.81 6.51 14.89
C ASN A 112 -24.93 5.30 14.55
N GLU A 113 -23.97 5.00 15.43
CA GLU A 113 -23.02 3.91 15.22
C GLU A 113 -23.68 2.57 14.93
N GLN A 114 -24.71 2.18 15.70
CA GLN A 114 -25.34 0.87 15.55
C GLN A 114 -26.02 0.76 14.17
N LYS A 115 -26.72 1.81 13.74
CA LYS A 115 -27.39 1.87 12.44
C LYS A 115 -26.39 1.75 11.28
N ILE A 116 -25.19 2.30 11.44
CA ILE A 116 -24.13 2.21 10.44
C ILE A 116 -23.51 0.82 10.43
N ILE A 117 -23.16 0.25 11.59
CA ILE A 117 -22.41 -1.01 11.70
C ILE A 117 -23.25 -2.23 11.30
N GLU A 118 -24.53 -2.28 11.70
CA GLU A 118 -25.33 -3.49 11.61
C GLU A 118 -25.46 -4.08 10.18
N PRO A 119 -25.64 -3.27 9.11
CA PRO A 119 -25.63 -3.78 7.74
C PRO A 119 -24.30 -4.42 7.34
N PHE A 120 -23.15 -3.82 7.72
CA PHE A 120 -21.83 -4.34 7.38
C PHE A 120 -21.50 -5.60 8.18
N LYS A 121 -21.91 -5.66 9.44
CA LYS A 121 -21.78 -6.88 10.25
C LYS A 121 -22.49 -8.08 9.61
N LYS A 122 -23.72 -7.87 9.12
CA LYS A 122 -24.48 -8.90 8.38
C LYS A 122 -23.79 -9.29 7.07
N LEU A 123 -23.27 -8.30 6.34
CA LEU A 123 -22.54 -8.53 5.11
C LEU A 123 -21.28 -9.38 5.34
N GLU A 124 -20.50 -9.06 6.37
CA GLU A 124 -19.28 -9.80 6.69
C GLU A 124 -19.55 -11.20 7.20
N PHE A 125 -20.61 -11.39 7.99
CA PHE A 125 -21.06 -12.72 8.37
C PHE A 125 -21.37 -13.57 7.13
N LYS A 126 -22.16 -13.04 6.18
CA LYS A 126 -22.45 -13.70 4.90
C LYS A 126 -21.15 -14.04 4.15
N TRP A 127 -20.23 -13.09 4.08
CA TRP A 127 -18.96 -13.27 3.37
C TRP A 127 -18.08 -14.35 4.00
N ASN A 128 -18.09 -14.47 5.32
CA ASN A 128 -17.37 -15.50 6.06
C ASN A 128 -17.95 -16.89 5.80
N GLU A 129 -19.28 -17.03 5.75
CA GLU A 129 -19.91 -18.31 5.39
C GLU A 129 -19.57 -18.72 3.95
N GLU A 130 -19.66 -17.78 3.00
CA GLU A 130 -19.26 -18.01 1.60
C GLU A 130 -17.78 -18.42 1.49
N ASN A 131 -16.89 -17.83 2.30
CA ASN A 131 -15.47 -18.16 2.28
C ASN A 131 -15.17 -19.62 2.65
N LYS A 132 -15.98 -20.25 3.52
CA LYS A 132 -15.80 -21.65 3.93
C LYS A 132 -15.94 -22.63 2.76
N VAL A 133 -16.71 -22.26 1.74
CA VAL A 133 -17.05 -23.12 0.59
C VAL A 133 -16.59 -22.52 -0.74
N ARG A 134 -15.71 -21.52 -0.72
CA ARG A 134 -15.39 -20.70 -1.91
C ARG A 134 -14.81 -21.46 -3.10
N HIS A 135 -14.21 -22.62 -2.88
CA HIS A 135 -13.63 -23.45 -3.93
C HIS A 135 -14.60 -24.47 -4.54
N THR A 136 -15.84 -24.54 -4.04
CA THR A 136 -16.86 -25.50 -4.50
C THR A 136 -18.19 -24.84 -4.85
N THR A 137 -18.53 -23.71 -4.21
CA THR A 137 -19.74 -22.94 -4.49
C THR A 137 -19.79 -22.39 -5.92
N ASP A 138 -20.99 -22.27 -6.47
CA ASP A 138 -21.25 -21.65 -7.78
C ASP A 138 -21.38 -20.13 -7.72
N SER A 139 -21.43 -19.57 -6.53
CA SER A 139 -21.65 -18.15 -6.32
C SER A 139 -20.85 -17.63 -5.13
N LEU A 140 -20.28 -16.44 -5.31
CA LEU A 140 -19.57 -15.69 -4.27
C LEU A 140 -19.90 -14.22 -4.43
N ARG A 141 -20.16 -13.54 -3.31
CA ARG A 141 -20.36 -12.08 -3.29
C ARG A 141 -21.49 -11.60 -4.21
N GLY A 142 -22.47 -12.46 -4.47
CA GLY A 142 -23.60 -12.17 -5.37
C GLY A 142 -23.30 -12.39 -6.86
N HIS A 143 -22.16 -12.97 -7.21
CA HIS A 143 -21.78 -13.28 -8.59
C HIS A 143 -21.69 -14.79 -8.81
N TYR A 144 -22.15 -15.25 -9.97
CA TYR A 144 -21.83 -16.59 -10.46
C TYR A 144 -20.33 -16.71 -10.72
N ILE A 145 -19.75 -17.85 -10.33
CA ILE A 145 -18.34 -18.15 -10.46
C ILE A 145 -18.21 -19.30 -11.46
N PRO A 146 -17.58 -19.15 -12.62
CA PRO A 146 -17.42 -20.27 -13.53
C PRO A 146 -16.67 -21.45 -12.91
N LYS A 147 -16.98 -22.69 -13.28
CA LYS A 147 -16.29 -23.87 -12.73
C LYS A 147 -14.96 -24.21 -13.45
N ASP A 148 -14.86 -23.86 -14.72
CA ASP A 148 -13.73 -24.14 -15.62
C ASP A 148 -13.66 -23.10 -16.76
N LEU A 149 -12.75 -23.30 -17.72
CA LEU A 149 -12.55 -22.38 -18.84
C LEU A 149 -13.79 -22.29 -19.76
N ASP A 150 -14.42 -23.40 -20.10
CA ASP A 150 -15.59 -23.41 -20.98
C ASP A 150 -16.77 -22.66 -20.36
N ASP A 151 -17.01 -22.86 -19.06
CA ASP A 151 -18.03 -22.12 -18.33
C ASP A 151 -17.69 -20.62 -18.24
N ALA A 152 -16.40 -20.26 -18.17
CA ALA A 152 -15.95 -18.87 -18.19
C ALA A 152 -16.20 -18.20 -19.56
N ILE A 153 -15.88 -18.90 -20.66
CA ILE A 153 -16.17 -18.47 -22.04
C ILE A 153 -17.67 -18.28 -22.23
N ASN A 154 -18.48 -19.24 -21.80
CA ASN A 154 -19.94 -19.16 -21.87
C ASN A 154 -20.50 -18.00 -21.05
N SER A 155 -19.91 -17.72 -19.89
CA SER A 155 -20.28 -16.58 -19.06
C SER A 155 -19.93 -15.24 -19.75
N LEU A 156 -18.75 -15.11 -20.37
CA LEU A 156 -18.40 -13.93 -21.16
C LEU A 156 -19.31 -13.74 -22.37
N ASN A 157 -19.68 -14.82 -23.06
CA ASN A 157 -20.58 -14.77 -24.20
C ASN A 157 -21.97 -14.19 -23.83
N LYS A 158 -22.43 -14.43 -22.60
CA LYS A 158 -23.67 -13.86 -22.05
C LYS A 158 -23.49 -12.41 -21.57
N ILE A 159 -22.32 -12.06 -21.07
CA ILE A 159 -22.00 -10.70 -20.60
C ILE A 159 -21.90 -9.72 -21.78
N TYR A 160 -21.30 -10.15 -22.89
CA TYR A 160 -21.14 -9.28 -24.06
C TYR A 160 -22.37 -9.25 -24.95
N SER A 161 -22.75 -8.04 -25.37
CA SER A 161 -23.74 -7.85 -26.42
C SER A 161 -23.24 -8.38 -27.75
N ASP A 162 -24.15 -8.78 -28.63
CA ASP A 162 -23.78 -9.26 -29.97
C ASP A 162 -23.02 -8.19 -30.78
N SER A 163 -23.40 -6.92 -30.62
CA SER A 163 -22.68 -5.80 -31.24
C SER A 163 -21.24 -5.66 -30.76
N LEU A 164 -20.94 -5.99 -29.49
CA LEU A 164 -19.59 -5.96 -28.95
C LEU A 164 -18.79 -7.17 -29.44
N LYS A 165 -19.40 -8.36 -29.49
CA LYS A 165 -18.78 -9.57 -30.05
C LYS A 165 -18.36 -9.36 -31.52
N VAL A 166 -19.22 -8.74 -32.34
CA VAL A 166 -18.90 -8.38 -33.73
C VAL A 166 -17.77 -7.34 -33.83
N LYS A 167 -17.62 -6.44 -32.85
CA LYS A 167 -16.47 -5.52 -32.81
C LYS A 167 -15.19 -6.25 -32.44
N ILE A 168 -15.25 -7.17 -31.48
CA ILE A 168 -14.10 -7.97 -31.04
C ILE A 168 -13.57 -8.82 -32.19
N THR A 169 -14.42 -9.44 -33.01
CA THR A 169 -13.97 -10.28 -34.14
C THR A 169 -13.21 -9.49 -35.23
N LYS A 170 -13.38 -8.16 -35.29
CA LYS A 170 -12.64 -7.26 -36.19
C LYS A 170 -11.25 -6.88 -35.67
N LEU A 171 -10.98 -7.12 -34.39
CA LEU A 171 -9.65 -6.91 -33.80
C LEU A 171 -8.77 -8.14 -34.04
N THR A 172 -7.46 -7.95 -34.01
CA THR A 172 -6.51 -9.05 -33.78
C THR A 172 -6.58 -9.52 -32.33
N GLU A 173 -6.14 -10.76 -32.06
CA GLU A 173 -6.08 -11.30 -30.69
C GLU A 173 -5.27 -10.35 -29.78
N LYS A 174 -4.11 -9.89 -30.26
CA LYS A 174 -3.24 -8.96 -29.54
C LYS A 174 -3.92 -7.64 -29.21
N GLU A 175 -4.69 -7.06 -30.13
CA GLU A 175 -5.44 -5.81 -29.88
C GLU A 175 -6.57 -6.01 -28.88
N TYR A 176 -7.26 -7.17 -28.93
CA TYR A 176 -8.28 -7.51 -27.97
C TYR A 176 -7.68 -7.65 -26.56
N ILE A 177 -6.59 -8.40 -26.41
CA ILE A 177 -5.95 -8.63 -25.11
C ILE A 177 -5.28 -7.35 -24.56
N ASN A 178 -4.44 -6.69 -25.35
CA ASN A 178 -3.65 -5.53 -24.87
C ASN A 178 -4.42 -4.22 -24.85
N GLY A 179 -5.63 -4.19 -25.44
CA GLY A 179 -6.49 -3.02 -25.38
C GLY A 179 -7.19 -2.84 -24.03
N ASN A 180 -8.29 -2.09 -24.05
CA ASN A 180 -9.08 -1.78 -22.85
C ASN A 180 -9.75 -3.01 -22.19
N TYR A 181 -9.67 -4.21 -22.78
CA TYR A 181 -10.33 -5.39 -22.24
C TYR A 181 -9.57 -6.01 -21.06
N ARG A 182 -8.23 -6.04 -21.06
CA ARG A 182 -7.42 -6.52 -19.91
C ARG A 182 -7.65 -5.71 -18.64
N PHE A 183 -7.78 -4.40 -18.79
CA PHE A 183 -8.05 -3.47 -17.68
C PHE A 183 -9.55 -3.21 -17.45
N GLY A 184 -10.41 -3.48 -18.43
CA GLY A 184 -11.86 -3.40 -18.28
C GLY A 184 -12.45 -4.71 -17.74
N ILE A 185 -12.87 -5.58 -18.66
CA ILE A 185 -13.48 -6.86 -18.31
C ILE A 185 -12.53 -7.78 -17.53
N GLY A 186 -11.22 -7.70 -17.78
CA GLY A 186 -10.22 -8.49 -17.07
C GLY A 186 -10.19 -8.13 -15.59
N LEU A 187 -10.16 -6.83 -15.24
CA LEU A 187 -10.28 -6.39 -13.84
C LEU A 187 -11.63 -6.82 -13.26
N TRP A 188 -12.71 -6.70 -14.03
CA TRP A 188 -14.04 -7.15 -13.60
C TRP A 188 -14.04 -8.64 -13.27
N MET A 189 -13.47 -9.52 -14.10
CA MET A 189 -13.38 -10.95 -13.85
C MET A 189 -12.52 -11.24 -12.61
N ARG A 190 -11.34 -10.61 -12.50
CA ARG A 190 -10.44 -10.80 -11.35
C ARG A 190 -11.13 -10.49 -10.02
N ASN A 191 -11.97 -9.45 -10.00
CA ASN A 191 -12.70 -9.04 -8.81
C ASN A 191 -13.99 -9.86 -8.59
N ASN A 192 -14.83 -10.03 -9.60
CA ASN A 192 -16.16 -10.64 -9.43
C ASN A 192 -16.14 -12.16 -9.47
N TRP A 193 -15.20 -12.76 -10.21
CA TRP A 193 -14.94 -14.21 -10.15
C TRP A 193 -13.92 -14.60 -9.08
N GLN A 194 -13.55 -13.62 -8.24
CA GLN A 194 -12.75 -13.81 -7.03
C GLN A 194 -11.40 -14.49 -7.31
N LEU A 195 -10.73 -14.15 -8.42
CA LEU A 195 -9.48 -14.79 -8.83
C LEU A 195 -8.33 -14.49 -7.86
N TRP A 196 -8.28 -13.28 -7.27
CA TRP A 196 -7.31 -12.91 -6.23
C TRP A 196 -7.53 -13.63 -4.90
N GLY A 197 -8.79 -13.66 -4.44
CA GLY A 197 -9.15 -14.22 -3.13
C GLY A 197 -9.29 -15.74 -3.14
N GLY A 198 -9.39 -16.35 -4.33
CA GLY A 198 -9.71 -17.75 -4.51
C GLY A 198 -11.18 -17.98 -4.82
N SER A 199 -11.43 -18.97 -5.67
CA SER A 199 -12.72 -19.41 -6.16
C SER A 199 -12.58 -20.81 -6.79
N ARG A 200 -13.69 -21.45 -7.18
CA ARG A 200 -13.61 -22.70 -7.95
C ARG A 200 -12.89 -22.50 -9.30
N LEU A 201 -13.10 -21.37 -9.98
CA LEU A 201 -12.41 -21.01 -11.22
C LEU A 201 -10.90 -20.85 -11.01
N SER A 202 -10.48 -20.07 -10.01
CA SER A 202 -9.04 -19.90 -9.72
C SER A 202 -8.39 -21.21 -9.27
N LYS A 203 -9.16 -22.15 -8.70
CA LYS A 203 -8.67 -23.48 -8.37
C LYS A 203 -8.42 -24.27 -9.66
N PHE A 204 -9.37 -24.28 -10.59
CA PHE A 204 -9.18 -24.88 -11.91
C PHE A 204 -7.88 -24.39 -12.59
N PHE A 205 -7.64 -23.09 -12.63
CA PHE A 205 -6.40 -22.55 -13.23
C PHE A 205 -5.13 -22.95 -12.48
N ARG A 206 -5.14 -22.90 -11.14
CA ARG A 206 -3.98 -23.33 -10.33
C ARG A 206 -3.67 -24.82 -10.49
N ASP A 207 -4.70 -25.65 -10.58
CA ASP A 207 -4.55 -27.08 -10.85
C ASP A 207 -3.90 -27.29 -12.25
N ASN A 208 -4.14 -26.37 -13.19
CA ASN A 208 -3.50 -26.29 -14.52
C ASN A 208 -2.25 -25.38 -14.56
N LYS A 209 -1.57 -25.16 -13.42
CA LYS A 209 -0.29 -24.43 -13.31
C LYS A 209 -0.31 -22.92 -13.62
N ILE A 210 -1.48 -22.33 -13.86
CA ILE A 210 -1.61 -20.87 -14.01
C ILE A 210 -1.92 -20.28 -12.63
N GLY A 211 -0.92 -19.63 -12.02
CA GLY A 211 -0.98 -19.18 -10.63
C GLY A 211 -1.50 -17.76 -10.46
N HIS A 212 -1.12 -16.84 -11.36
CA HIS A 212 -1.41 -15.43 -11.17
C HIS A 212 -2.80 -15.03 -11.72
N PRO A 213 -3.63 -14.30 -10.97
CA PRO A 213 -4.99 -13.88 -11.41
C PRO A 213 -5.02 -13.08 -12.70
N GLU A 214 -3.95 -12.35 -13.02
CA GLU A 214 -3.81 -11.69 -14.31
C GLU A 214 -3.68 -12.70 -15.45
N SER A 215 -2.75 -13.66 -15.34
CA SER A 215 -2.57 -14.76 -16.30
C SER A 215 -3.87 -15.53 -16.51
N MET A 216 -4.57 -15.89 -15.42
CA MET A 216 -5.89 -16.54 -15.49
C MET A 216 -6.88 -15.74 -16.34
N SER A 217 -7.00 -14.44 -16.07
CA SER A 217 -7.95 -13.59 -16.78
C SER A 217 -7.58 -13.38 -18.25
N VAL A 218 -6.29 -13.37 -18.58
CA VAL A 218 -5.85 -13.22 -19.98
C VAL A 218 -6.12 -14.50 -20.77
N VAL A 219 -5.81 -15.67 -20.22
CA VAL A 219 -6.11 -16.97 -20.84
C VAL A 219 -7.62 -17.11 -21.14
N ILE A 220 -8.49 -16.65 -20.23
CA ILE A 220 -9.93 -16.63 -20.48
C ILE A 220 -10.28 -15.72 -21.67
N LEU A 221 -9.67 -14.54 -21.77
CA LEU A 221 -9.92 -13.60 -22.87
C LEU A 221 -9.40 -14.16 -24.21
N GLU A 222 -8.20 -14.72 -24.25
CA GLU A 222 -7.63 -15.35 -25.44
C GLU A 222 -8.53 -16.50 -25.93
N SER A 223 -8.92 -17.36 -25.01
CA SER A 223 -9.80 -18.50 -25.30
C SER A 223 -11.19 -18.04 -25.76
N PHE A 224 -11.74 -16.98 -25.16
CA PHE A 224 -12.99 -16.38 -25.60
C PHE A 224 -12.87 -15.80 -27.02
N TYR A 225 -11.78 -15.08 -27.32
CA TYR A 225 -11.52 -14.52 -28.64
C TYR A 225 -11.47 -15.61 -29.72
N ARG A 226 -10.70 -16.68 -29.47
CA ARG A 226 -10.58 -17.83 -30.38
C ARG A 226 -11.94 -18.51 -30.58
N SER A 227 -12.72 -18.67 -29.50
CA SER A 227 -14.07 -19.24 -29.58
C SER A 227 -15.02 -18.42 -30.46
N LEU A 228 -14.94 -17.08 -30.44
CA LEU A 228 -15.77 -16.22 -31.31
C LEU A 228 -15.45 -16.39 -32.79
N LYS A 229 -14.24 -16.83 -33.12
CA LYS A 229 -13.78 -17.06 -34.49
C LYS A 229 -13.85 -18.52 -34.92
N ASN A 230 -14.32 -19.42 -34.06
CA ASN A 230 -14.26 -20.87 -34.24
C ASN A 230 -12.82 -21.36 -34.47
N GLU A 231 -11.85 -20.73 -33.82
CA GLU A 231 -10.45 -21.15 -33.81
C GLU A 231 -10.20 -22.09 -32.64
N ASP A 232 -9.20 -22.96 -32.77
CA ASP A 232 -8.77 -23.82 -31.67
C ASP A 232 -8.26 -22.95 -30.50
N ILE A 233 -8.79 -23.21 -29.30
CA ILE A 233 -8.42 -22.51 -28.08
C ILE A 233 -6.94 -22.78 -27.75
N ARG A 234 -6.42 -23.97 -28.01
CA ARG A 234 -5.02 -24.34 -27.71
C ARG A 234 -4.65 -24.04 -26.25
N PHE A 235 -5.45 -24.55 -25.31
CA PHE A 235 -5.31 -24.24 -23.89
C PHE A 235 -3.96 -24.70 -23.33
N GLU A 236 -3.50 -25.89 -23.73
CA GLU A 236 -2.22 -26.45 -23.30
C GLU A 236 -1.03 -25.60 -23.78
N GLU A 237 -1.11 -25.04 -24.99
CA GLU A 237 -0.11 -24.10 -25.51
C GLU A 237 -0.09 -22.81 -24.67
N GLN A 238 -1.27 -22.23 -24.40
CA GLN A 238 -1.39 -21.05 -23.54
C GLN A 238 -0.79 -21.32 -22.15
N VAL A 239 -1.14 -22.46 -21.52
CA VAL A 239 -0.59 -22.86 -20.21
C VAL A 239 0.93 -22.90 -20.26
N LYS A 240 1.51 -23.52 -21.28
CA LYS A 240 2.96 -23.61 -21.43
C LYS A 240 3.61 -22.23 -21.56
N GLU A 241 3.09 -21.37 -22.43
CA GLU A 241 3.62 -20.01 -22.64
C GLU A 241 3.60 -19.18 -21.34
N TYR A 242 2.49 -19.24 -20.58
CA TYR A 242 2.36 -18.49 -19.33
C TYR A 242 3.24 -19.04 -18.21
N VAL A 243 3.39 -20.37 -18.11
CA VAL A 243 4.30 -20.98 -17.13
C VAL A 243 5.75 -20.59 -17.43
N GLU A 244 6.19 -20.68 -18.69
CA GLU A 244 7.54 -20.28 -19.10
C GLU A 244 7.79 -18.79 -18.84
N TRP A 245 6.81 -17.92 -19.11
CA TRP A 245 6.90 -16.50 -18.81
C TRP A 245 6.99 -16.21 -17.30
N GLU A 246 6.16 -16.86 -16.47
CA GLU A 246 6.19 -16.70 -15.01
C GLU A 246 7.51 -17.22 -14.41
N GLU A 247 8.06 -18.33 -14.91
CA GLU A 247 9.35 -18.86 -14.49
C GLU A 247 10.50 -17.94 -14.86
N LYS A 248 10.51 -17.41 -16.09
CA LYS A 248 11.51 -16.43 -16.53
C LYS A 248 11.45 -15.16 -15.69
N ALA A 249 10.26 -14.61 -15.45
CA ALA A 249 10.10 -13.39 -14.65
C ALA A 249 10.68 -13.55 -13.23
N LYS A 250 10.49 -14.72 -12.60
CA LYS A 250 11.07 -15.06 -11.30
C LYS A 250 12.60 -15.21 -11.37
N ALA A 251 13.12 -15.82 -12.43
CA ALA A 251 14.55 -15.95 -12.62
C ALA A 251 15.22 -14.58 -12.80
N ASP A 252 14.63 -13.71 -13.63
CA ASP A 252 15.10 -12.33 -13.84
C ASP A 252 15.06 -11.51 -12.54
N GLU A 253 14.03 -11.70 -11.70
CA GLU A 253 13.95 -11.06 -10.37
C GLU A 253 15.06 -11.52 -9.44
N LEU A 254 15.29 -12.84 -9.35
CA LEU A 254 16.37 -13.40 -8.53
C LEU A 254 17.76 -12.97 -9.03
N GLU A 255 17.95 -12.83 -10.34
CA GLU A 255 19.19 -12.32 -10.91
C GLU A 255 19.43 -10.86 -10.54
N ARG A 256 18.39 -10.01 -10.58
CA ARG A 256 18.48 -8.62 -10.10
C ARG A 256 18.86 -8.54 -8.62
N GLU A 257 18.19 -9.31 -7.76
CA GLU A 257 18.51 -9.35 -6.32
C GLU A 257 19.96 -9.78 -6.05
N LYS A 258 20.46 -10.77 -6.80
CA LYS A 258 21.86 -11.20 -6.70
C LYS A 258 22.83 -10.11 -7.16
N LYS A 259 22.51 -9.42 -8.25
CA LYS A 259 23.34 -8.34 -8.77
C LYS A 259 23.39 -7.17 -7.79
N GLU A 260 22.25 -6.76 -7.23
CA GLU A 260 22.16 -5.73 -6.20
C GLU A 260 22.99 -6.11 -4.95
N LEU A 261 22.96 -7.39 -4.55
CA LEU A 261 23.79 -7.87 -3.42
C LEU A 261 25.28 -7.85 -3.75
N GLU A 262 25.68 -8.19 -4.97
CA GLU A 262 27.08 -8.15 -5.40
C GLU A 262 27.58 -6.70 -5.49
N GLU A 263 26.82 -5.80 -6.11
CA GLU A 263 27.11 -4.37 -6.12
C GLU A 263 27.23 -3.83 -4.68
N LYS A 264 26.35 -4.24 -3.77
CA LYS A 264 26.43 -3.89 -2.34
C LYS A 264 27.72 -4.42 -1.67
N ARG A 265 28.21 -5.61 -2.07
CA ARG A 265 29.47 -6.18 -1.57
C ARG A 265 30.69 -5.45 -2.10
N GLU A 266 30.68 -5.08 -3.37
CA GLU A 266 31.73 -4.28 -4.01
C GLU A 266 31.84 -2.92 -3.32
N THR A 267 30.72 -2.19 -3.21
CA THR A 267 30.65 -0.92 -2.46
C THR A 267 31.17 -1.09 -1.03
N PHE A 268 30.73 -2.12 -0.31
CA PHE A 268 31.23 -2.40 1.05
C PHE A 268 32.75 -2.64 1.10
N ALA A 269 33.36 -3.20 0.06
CA ALA A 269 34.79 -3.46 0.00
C ALA A 269 35.62 -2.18 -0.16
N GLU A 270 35.07 -1.13 -0.77
CA GLU A 270 35.75 0.16 -0.99
C GLU A 270 36.02 0.91 0.32
N PHE A 271 35.15 0.75 1.32
CA PHE A 271 35.30 1.36 2.64
C PHE A 271 36.48 0.77 3.42
N ASN A 272 37.38 1.61 3.91
CA ASN A 272 38.50 1.27 4.76
C ASN A 272 38.36 1.88 6.16
N ILE A 273 38.83 1.15 7.17
CA ILE A 273 38.87 1.68 8.54
C ILE A 273 39.77 2.92 8.55
N GLY A 274 39.22 4.03 9.04
CA GLY A 274 39.87 5.34 9.02
C GLY A 274 39.34 6.30 7.96
N ASP A 275 38.55 5.83 7.00
CA ASP A 275 37.94 6.69 5.98
C ASP A 275 37.01 7.71 6.62
N VAL A 276 37.06 8.94 6.09
CA VAL A 276 36.12 10.00 6.42
C VAL A 276 34.95 9.89 5.44
N LEU A 277 33.74 9.85 5.99
CA LEU A 277 32.51 9.56 5.27
C LEU A 277 31.50 10.69 5.43
N GLU A 278 30.65 10.87 4.43
CA GLU A 278 29.56 11.84 4.40
C GLU A 278 28.21 11.16 4.67
N PHE A 279 27.33 11.76 5.48
CA PHE A 279 26.06 11.12 5.85
C PHE A 279 24.92 11.45 4.88
N ASN A 280 24.19 10.42 4.45
CA ASN A 280 23.18 10.52 3.37
C ASN A 280 21.76 10.90 3.84
N TYR A 281 21.56 11.07 5.16
CA TYR A 281 20.28 11.49 5.74
C TYR A 281 19.05 10.64 5.36
N ASN A 282 19.24 9.32 5.13
CA ASN A 282 18.19 8.39 4.71
C ASN A 282 16.94 8.31 5.61
N TYR A 283 17.04 8.74 6.87
CA TYR A 283 15.92 8.72 7.82
C TYR A 283 15.16 10.04 7.88
N GLU A 284 15.80 11.08 8.41
CA GLU A 284 15.21 12.41 8.64
C GLU A 284 16.30 13.41 9.05
N PHE A 285 16.00 14.70 8.93
CA PHE A 285 16.78 15.78 9.54
C PHE A 285 16.37 16.02 11.00
N THR A 286 17.29 16.51 11.83
CA THR A 286 17.00 16.84 13.24
C THR A 286 16.23 18.16 13.40
N SER A 287 16.26 19.02 12.38
CA SER A 287 15.58 20.30 12.29
C SER A 287 15.48 20.80 10.84
N GLN A 288 14.51 21.68 10.54
CA GLN A 288 14.39 22.34 9.23
C GLN A 288 15.69 23.06 8.83
N SER A 289 16.33 23.74 9.79
CA SER A 289 17.60 24.42 9.54
C SER A 289 18.73 23.46 9.14
N GLN A 290 18.70 22.20 9.57
CA GLN A 290 19.68 21.21 9.13
C GLN A 290 19.43 20.77 7.69
N GLU A 291 18.16 20.55 7.34
CA GLU A 291 17.74 20.25 5.96
C GLU A 291 18.13 21.37 5.00
N ASP A 292 17.79 22.63 5.33
CA ASP A 292 18.11 23.78 4.49
C ASP A 292 19.62 23.91 4.24
N LYS A 293 20.45 23.69 5.27
CA LYS A 293 21.92 23.76 5.14
C LYS A 293 22.52 22.65 4.29
N TRP A 294 21.94 21.45 4.37
CA TRP A 294 22.35 20.32 3.54
C TRP A 294 21.98 20.57 2.07
N MET A 295 20.77 21.09 1.81
CA MET A 295 20.32 21.45 0.45
C MET A 295 21.17 22.53 -0.21
N ASP A 296 21.73 23.45 0.57
CA ASP A 296 22.61 24.53 0.07
C ASP A 296 24.10 24.11 0.03
N ASP A 297 24.43 22.83 0.27
CA ASP A 297 25.81 22.29 0.40
C ASP A 297 26.68 23.03 1.43
N THR A 298 26.06 23.78 2.33
CA THR A 298 26.76 24.58 3.35
C THR A 298 27.15 23.78 4.58
N CYS A 299 26.56 22.59 4.75
CA CYS A 299 26.90 21.72 5.86
C CYS A 299 26.64 20.24 5.54
N ILE A 300 27.73 19.48 5.49
CA ILE A 300 27.74 18.03 5.33
C ILE A 300 28.19 17.40 6.65
N VAL A 301 27.47 16.38 7.12
CA VAL A 301 27.88 15.64 8.32
C VAL A 301 29.01 14.70 7.94
N LYS A 302 30.13 14.81 8.68
CA LYS A 302 31.28 13.92 8.51
C LYS A 302 31.38 12.91 9.64
N GLY A 303 31.70 11.67 9.30
CA GLY A 303 31.99 10.57 10.21
C GLY A 303 33.33 9.93 9.87
N ILE A 304 33.88 9.15 10.81
CA ILE A 304 35.04 8.29 10.55
C ILE A 304 34.65 6.83 10.74
N LEU A 305 34.96 5.99 9.76
CA LEU A 305 34.76 4.55 9.84
C LEU A 305 35.73 3.92 10.85
N ILE A 306 35.19 3.23 11.86
CA ILE A 306 36.00 2.63 12.93
C ILE A 306 35.99 1.09 12.93
N GLU A 307 34.90 0.45 12.46
CA GLU A 307 34.77 -1.01 12.38
C GLU A 307 33.88 -1.43 11.20
N LYS A 308 34.04 -2.68 10.73
CA LYS A 308 33.25 -3.26 9.64
C LYS A 308 32.70 -4.63 10.04
N ASP A 309 31.48 -4.95 9.60
CA ASP A 309 30.84 -6.26 9.72
C ASP A 309 30.52 -6.77 8.31
N ALA A 310 31.35 -7.71 7.84
CA ALA A 310 31.24 -8.28 6.50
C ALA A 310 30.12 -9.32 6.36
N GLU A 311 29.65 -9.89 7.46
CA GLU A 311 28.54 -10.87 7.42
C GLU A 311 27.22 -10.16 7.13
N ASN A 312 27.01 -9.02 7.79
CA ASN A 312 25.78 -8.24 7.65
C ASN A 312 25.91 -7.03 6.71
N LEU A 313 27.08 -6.80 6.11
CA LEU A 313 27.41 -5.64 5.27
C LEU A 313 27.11 -4.30 5.97
N LYS A 314 27.61 -4.16 7.21
CA LYS A 314 27.41 -2.97 8.04
C LYS A 314 28.71 -2.29 8.42
N ILE A 315 28.65 -0.98 8.62
CA ILE A 315 29.78 -0.15 9.00
C ILE A 315 29.52 0.56 10.33
N ASN A 316 30.54 0.64 11.19
CA ASN A 316 30.47 1.38 12.44
C ASN A 316 31.14 2.73 12.26
N VAL A 317 30.36 3.81 12.30
CA VAL A 317 30.85 5.17 12.00
C VAL A 317 30.76 6.04 13.23
N LYS A 318 31.85 6.75 13.56
CA LYS A 318 31.91 7.75 14.62
C LYS A 318 31.71 9.15 14.04
N VAL A 319 30.69 9.88 14.50
CA VAL A 319 30.38 11.22 13.99
C VAL A 319 31.46 12.22 14.42
N LEU A 320 32.11 12.87 13.45
CA LEU A 320 33.13 13.90 13.67
C LEU A 320 32.52 15.30 13.66
N GLU A 321 31.62 15.56 12.72
CA GLU A 321 31.01 16.87 12.50
C GLU A 321 29.49 16.76 12.40
N SER A 322 28.77 17.81 12.80
CA SER A 322 27.31 17.82 12.74
C SER A 322 26.78 19.23 12.57
N CYS A 323 25.78 19.36 11.72
CA CYS A 323 25.10 20.61 11.37
C CYS A 323 24.10 21.08 12.43
N ASP A 324 23.71 20.17 13.32
CA ASP A 324 22.83 20.44 14.46
C ASP A 324 23.47 19.92 15.76
N ARG A 325 23.15 20.58 16.88
CA ARG A 325 23.60 20.21 18.23
C ARG A 325 23.02 18.86 18.67
N LYS A 326 21.89 18.44 18.09
CA LYS A 326 21.28 17.13 18.31
C LYS A 326 22.04 15.99 17.63
N GLY A 327 22.90 16.30 16.66
CA GLY A 327 23.63 15.29 15.88
C GLY A 327 22.90 14.91 14.60
N ILE A 328 22.86 13.61 14.32
CA ILE A 328 22.12 13.01 13.21
C ILE A 328 21.00 12.09 13.70
N VAL A 329 19.97 11.89 12.87
CA VAL A 329 18.95 10.87 13.09
C VAL A 329 19.44 9.56 12.50
N ILE A 330 19.62 8.54 13.35
CA ILE A 330 20.13 7.22 12.93
C ILE A 330 19.04 6.15 12.90
N TYR A 331 17.83 6.50 13.33
CA TYR A 331 16.68 5.62 13.31
C TYR A 331 15.42 6.46 13.50
N ASN A 332 14.45 6.27 12.62
CA ASN A 332 13.10 6.76 12.81
C ASN A 332 12.11 5.66 12.40
N ASN A 333 11.27 5.23 13.33
CA ASN A 333 10.29 4.17 13.09
C ASN A 333 8.94 4.66 12.54
N ASP A 334 8.81 5.93 12.16
CA ASP A 334 7.55 6.50 11.69
C ASP A 334 7.02 5.80 10.41
N ASN A 335 7.95 5.32 9.57
CA ASN A 335 7.65 4.55 8.37
C ASN A 335 7.77 3.03 8.56
N ILE A 336 8.21 2.57 9.74
CA ILE A 336 8.42 1.14 10.00
C ILE A 336 7.10 0.49 10.40
N ARG A 337 6.85 -0.71 9.87
CA ARG A 337 5.72 -1.56 10.18
C ARG A 337 6.25 -2.82 10.87
N ILE A 338 5.61 -3.23 11.98
CA ILE A 338 6.01 -4.39 12.80
C ILE A 338 4.94 -5.47 12.67
N LEU A 339 5.33 -6.67 12.28
CA LEU A 339 4.45 -7.84 12.26
C LEU A 339 4.08 -8.20 13.70
N ASN A 340 2.80 -8.08 14.05
CA ASN A 340 2.33 -8.56 15.33
C ASN A 340 2.18 -10.08 15.27
N GLU A 341 3.06 -10.81 15.97
CA GLU A 341 3.11 -12.28 15.95
C GLU A 341 1.80 -12.96 16.34
N LYS A 342 1.01 -12.35 17.24
CA LYS A 342 -0.27 -12.90 17.68
C LYS A 342 -1.35 -12.74 16.63
N THR A 343 -1.37 -11.59 15.95
CA THR A 343 -2.41 -11.29 14.96
C THR A 343 -1.98 -11.62 13.54
N LYS A 344 -0.70 -11.93 13.30
CA LYS A 344 -0.08 -12.11 11.96
C LYS A 344 -0.40 -10.96 11.00
N LYS A 345 -0.48 -9.77 11.56
CA LYS A 345 -0.86 -8.54 10.85
C LYS A 345 0.23 -7.50 11.09
N TRP A 346 0.63 -6.77 10.05
CA TRP A 346 1.59 -5.67 10.18
C TRP A 346 0.93 -4.48 10.87
N THR A 347 1.66 -3.81 11.77
CA THR A 347 1.12 -2.73 12.61
C THR A 347 2.14 -1.62 12.76
N ARG A 348 1.71 -0.36 12.84
CA ARG A 348 2.64 0.72 13.22
C ARG A 348 3.07 0.54 14.69
N PRO A 349 4.32 0.86 15.04
CA PRO A 349 4.78 0.88 16.42
C PRO A 349 3.88 1.76 17.29
N GLU A 350 3.61 1.34 18.54
CA GLU A 350 2.72 2.09 19.44
C GLU A 350 3.25 3.50 19.80
N LYS A 351 4.56 3.71 19.66
CA LYS A 351 5.25 4.97 19.90
C LYS A 351 6.24 5.24 18.78
N ARG A 352 6.27 6.48 18.29
CA ARG A 352 7.37 6.97 17.46
C ARG A 352 8.65 6.99 18.30
N ILE A 353 9.70 6.42 17.75
CA ILE A 353 11.04 6.35 18.34
C ILE A 353 11.96 6.95 17.30
N VAL A 354 12.55 8.08 17.66
CA VAL A 354 13.61 8.71 16.90
C VAL A 354 14.88 8.58 17.74
N LYS A 355 15.93 7.97 17.18
CA LYS A 355 17.24 7.87 17.83
C LYS A 355 18.19 8.86 17.18
N TYR A 356 18.90 9.58 18.02
CA TYR A 356 19.88 10.57 17.61
C TYR A 356 21.28 10.08 17.97
N LEU A 357 22.26 10.34 17.10
CA LEU A 357 23.67 10.12 17.37
C LEU A 357 24.40 11.46 17.39
N LYS A 358 24.94 11.81 18.54
CA LYS A 358 25.66 13.07 18.74
C LYS A 358 27.09 12.97 18.22
N LYS A 359 27.68 14.12 17.89
CA LYS A 359 29.12 14.28 17.63
C LYS A 359 29.95 13.58 18.70
N GLY A 360 30.96 12.84 18.26
CA GLY A 360 31.88 12.05 19.07
C GLY A 360 31.37 10.66 19.47
N LYS A 361 30.13 10.29 19.12
CA LYS A 361 29.58 8.95 19.34
C LYS A 361 29.57 8.13 18.04
N SER A 362 29.50 6.81 18.18
CA SER A 362 29.45 5.87 17.05
C SER A 362 28.26 4.94 17.12
N ALA A 363 27.87 4.39 15.97
CA ALA A 363 26.84 3.38 15.82
C ALA A 363 27.07 2.56 14.55
N TRP A 364 26.38 1.43 14.44
CA TRP A 364 26.34 0.59 13.24
C TRP A 364 25.28 1.10 12.26
N PHE A 365 25.64 1.15 10.98
CA PHE A 365 24.84 1.66 9.87
C PHE A 365 24.81 0.67 8.70
N GLU A 366 23.79 0.78 7.85
CA GLU A 366 23.86 0.21 6.51
C GLU A 366 24.88 1.02 5.70
N ILE A 367 25.53 0.40 4.70
CA ILE A 367 26.50 1.14 3.88
C ILE A 367 25.86 2.31 3.14
N ASP A 368 24.60 2.18 2.73
CA ASP A 368 23.88 3.21 1.97
C ASP A 368 23.59 4.48 2.81
N ASP A 369 23.82 4.44 4.13
CA ASP A 369 23.68 5.60 5.02
C ASP A 369 24.86 6.57 4.93
N TRP A 370 25.98 6.16 4.33
CA TRP A 370 27.21 6.95 4.25
C TRP A 370 27.93 6.81 2.92
N ASP A 371 28.41 7.93 2.38
CA ASP A 371 29.22 7.99 1.16
C ASP A 371 30.71 8.24 1.48
N LEU A 372 31.60 7.79 0.60
CA LEU A 372 33.03 8.14 0.65
C LEU A 372 33.20 9.61 0.26
N GLU A 373 34.01 10.35 1.03
CA GLU A 373 34.39 11.75 0.73
C GLU A 373 35.28 11.88 -0.52
#